data_AF-A0A1H9JL82-F1
#
_entry.id   AF-A0A1H9JL82-F1
#
_cell.length_a   1.000
_cell.length_b   1.000
_cell.length_c   1.000
_cell.angle_alpha   90.00
_cell.angle_beta   90.00
_cell.angle_gamma   90.00
#
_symmetry.space_group_name_H-M   'P 1'
#
loop_
_entity.id
_entity.type
_entity.pdbx_description
1 polymer ?
#
loop_
_entity_poly.entity_id
_entity_poly.type
_entity_poly.pdbx_seq_one_letter_code
_entity_poly.pdbx_strand_id
1 'polypeptide(L)'
;MATALVVGAGISGLATALRLTRSAWEVVVLDRGTHHAPVRLTGPDLHAARRLSALPCPLRYETRHSTVTALRPDRFGVTVGFDDRDDEWFDVVVCARPCCDAERLPGLRLRSWSRDHVALLYRAVQDTGIPLCAAELLADAFDIHTDDHAALAWWETTLKPHAARWASSRAADRTRTDAGQ
;
A
#
# COMPACT_ATOMS: atom_id res chain seq x y z
N MET A 1 7.22 -18.76 -7.68
CA MET A 1 5.98 -17.99 -7.47
C MET A 1 6.37 -16.82 -6.61
N ALA A 2 6.03 -15.58 -6.98
CA ALA A 2 6.45 -14.40 -6.25
C ALA A 2 5.66 -14.25 -4.94
N THR A 3 6.32 -13.74 -3.91
CA THR A 3 5.82 -13.61 -2.54
C THR A 3 5.68 -12.13 -2.17
N ALA A 4 4.56 -11.77 -1.55
CA ALA A 4 4.31 -10.41 -1.10
C ALA A 4 3.90 -10.40 0.37
N LEU A 5 4.56 -9.53 1.14
CA LEU A 5 4.11 -9.19 2.49
C LEU A 5 3.28 -7.91 2.47
N VAL A 6 2.05 -7.94 2.97
CA VAL A 6 1.21 -6.76 3.17
C VAL A 6 1.08 -6.47 4.66
N VAL A 7 1.63 -5.35 5.10
CA VAL A 7 1.55 -4.92 6.51
C VAL A 7 0.32 -4.03 6.68
N GLY A 8 -0.69 -4.54 7.40
CA GLY A 8 -1.95 -3.91 7.77
C GLY A 8 -3.16 -4.43 6.98
N ALA A 9 -4.19 -4.95 7.67
CA ALA A 9 -5.44 -5.42 7.05
C ALA A 9 -6.54 -4.35 6.99
N GLY A 10 -6.16 -3.08 6.82
CA GLY A 10 -7.10 -2.01 6.50
C GLY A 10 -7.64 -2.14 5.07
N ILE A 11 -8.53 -1.22 4.67
CA ILE A 11 -9.18 -1.21 3.34
C ILE A 11 -8.17 -1.33 2.19
N SER A 12 -7.11 -0.50 2.20
CA SER A 12 -6.08 -0.51 1.16
C SER A 12 -5.22 -1.77 1.20
N GLY A 13 -4.87 -2.28 2.38
CA GLY A 13 -4.07 -3.49 2.52
C GLY A 13 -4.80 -4.74 2.02
N LEU A 14 -6.08 -4.91 2.40
CA LEU A 14 -6.89 -6.02 1.90
C LEU A 14 -7.16 -5.90 0.39
N ALA A 15 -7.38 -4.69 -0.13
CA ALA A 15 -7.52 -4.46 -1.57
C ALA A 15 -6.24 -4.85 -2.34
N THR A 16 -5.06 -4.50 -1.82
CA THR A 16 -3.78 -4.93 -2.40
C THR A 16 -3.64 -6.45 -2.33
N ALA A 17 -3.91 -7.07 -1.18
CA ALA A 17 -3.82 -8.52 -1.03
C ALA A 17 -4.74 -9.27 -2.00
N LEU A 18 -6.00 -8.82 -2.14
CA LEU A 18 -6.97 -9.34 -3.12
C LEU A 18 -6.43 -9.26 -4.55
N ARG A 19 -5.87 -8.11 -4.94
CA ARG A 19 -5.38 -7.92 -6.30
C ARG A 19 -4.12 -8.72 -6.60
N LEU A 20 -3.15 -8.76 -5.69
CA LEU A 20 -1.92 -9.54 -5.85
C LEU A 20 -2.20 -11.06 -5.89
N THR A 21 -3.11 -11.54 -5.06
CA THR A 21 -3.53 -12.96 -5.06
C THR A 21 -4.09 -13.36 -6.44
N ARG A 22 -4.85 -12.48 -7.10
CA ARG A 22 -5.37 -12.72 -8.45
C ARG A 22 -4.28 -12.76 -9.51
N SER A 23 -3.18 -12.07 -9.27
CA SER A 23 -1.99 -12.05 -10.10
C SER A 23 -1.03 -13.20 -9.78
N ALA A 24 -1.51 -14.24 -9.09
CA ALA A 24 -0.76 -15.43 -8.70
C ALA A 24 0.45 -15.16 -7.78
N TRP A 25 0.41 -14.08 -6.99
CA TRP A 25 1.33 -13.89 -5.88
C TRP A 25 0.89 -14.72 -4.67
N GLU A 26 1.86 -15.23 -3.93
CA GLU A 26 1.64 -15.77 -2.59
C GLU A 26 1.66 -14.60 -1.59
N VAL A 27 0.53 -14.32 -0.95
CA VAL A 27 0.36 -13.10 -0.14
C VAL A 27 0.23 -13.45 1.35
N VAL A 28 1.09 -12.86 2.17
CA VAL A 28 1.00 -12.86 3.63
C VAL A 28 0.51 -11.48 4.09
N VAL A 29 -0.52 -11.44 4.92
CA VAL A 29 -1.03 -10.20 5.53
C VAL A 29 -0.69 -10.19 7.00
N LEU A 30 -0.03 -9.14 7.47
CA LEU A 30 0.16 -8.91 8.90
C LEU A 30 -0.89 -7.94 9.38
N ASP A 31 -1.59 -8.30 10.46
CA ASP A 31 -2.52 -7.37 11.09
C ASP A 31 -2.47 -7.42 12.61
N ARG A 32 -2.56 -6.24 13.22
CA ARG A 32 -2.58 -6.07 14.68
C ARG A 32 -3.99 -5.83 15.22
N GLY A 33 -5.04 -6.11 14.44
CA GLY A 33 -6.44 -5.97 14.86
C GLY A 33 -6.92 -4.54 15.04
N THR A 34 -6.20 -3.54 14.54
CA THR A 34 -6.64 -2.14 14.65
C THR A 34 -7.54 -1.79 13.48
N HIS A 35 -8.85 -1.70 13.73
CA HIS A 35 -9.82 -1.28 12.73
C HIS A 35 -10.01 0.24 12.73
N HIS A 36 -10.08 0.83 11.54
CA HIS A 36 -10.38 2.25 11.37
C HIS A 36 -11.90 2.48 11.23
N ALA A 37 -12.35 3.70 11.51
CA ALA A 37 -13.72 4.10 11.26
C ALA A 37 -14.07 3.93 9.76
N PRO A 38 -15.34 3.59 9.42
CA PRO A 38 -15.78 3.46 8.05
C PRO A 38 -15.46 4.73 7.22
N VAL A 39 -14.91 4.54 6.03
CA VAL A 39 -14.58 5.64 5.10
C VAL A 39 -15.65 5.70 4.01
N ARG A 40 -16.14 6.91 3.71
CA ARG A 40 -17.04 7.13 2.58
C ARG A 40 -16.25 7.09 1.28
N LEU A 41 -16.58 6.13 0.41
CA LEU A 41 -15.95 6.00 -0.91
C LEU A 41 -16.61 6.94 -1.91
N THR A 42 -15.79 7.68 -2.67
CA THR A 42 -16.26 8.58 -3.74
C THR A 42 -15.33 8.52 -4.94
N GLY A 43 -15.79 9.01 -6.09
CA GLY A 43 -14.92 9.19 -7.27
C GLY A 43 -14.22 7.89 -7.73
N PRO A 44 -12.88 7.92 -7.97
CA PRO A 44 -12.11 6.76 -8.40
C PRO A 44 -12.23 5.55 -7.47
N ASP A 45 -12.30 5.78 -6.15
CA ASP A 45 -12.39 4.71 -5.15
C ASP A 45 -13.73 3.97 -5.19
N LEU A 46 -14.82 4.66 -5.56
CA LEU A 46 -16.10 3.99 -5.76
C LEU A 46 -16.05 3.05 -6.98
N HIS A 47 -15.32 3.42 -8.04
CA HIS A 47 -15.14 2.56 -9.20
C HIS A 47 -14.26 1.36 -8.86
N ALA A 48 -13.18 1.59 -8.11
CA ALA A 48 -12.32 0.54 -7.58
C ALA A 48 -13.07 -0.47 -6.72
N ALA A 49 -13.90 0.01 -5.78
CA ALA A 49 -14.73 -0.84 -4.94
C ALA A 49 -15.66 -1.75 -5.76
N ARG A 50 -16.29 -1.22 -6.81
CA ARG A 50 -17.17 -2.01 -7.69
C ARG A 50 -16.40 -3.12 -8.40
N ARG A 51 -15.19 -2.85 -8.89
CA ARG A 51 -14.33 -3.89 -9.49
C ARG A 51 -13.94 -4.94 -8.48
N LEU A 52 -13.47 -4.53 -7.30
CA LEU A 52 -13.08 -5.44 -6.22
C LEU A 52 -14.24 -6.34 -5.76
N SER A 53 -15.46 -5.79 -5.66
CA SER A 53 -16.66 -6.56 -5.29
C SER A 53 -17.09 -7.60 -6.34
N ALA A 54 -16.63 -7.44 -7.59
CA ALA A 54 -16.97 -8.35 -8.68
C ALA A 54 -15.97 -9.52 -8.80
N LEU A 55 -14.94 -9.59 -7.95
CA LEU A 55 -13.88 -10.60 -8.05
C LEU A 55 -14.34 -11.93 -7.42
N PRO A 56 -14.46 -13.03 -8.20
CA PRO A 56 -14.89 -14.34 -7.68
C PRO A 56 -13.69 -15.12 -7.13
N CYS A 57 -13.00 -14.59 -6.10
CA CYS A 57 -11.79 -15.23 -5.57
C CYS A 57 -11.92 -15.58 -4.08
N PRO A 58 -11.67 -16.84 -3.67
CA PRO A 58 -11.33 -17.12 -2.30
C PRO A 58 -9.98 -16.44 -2.01
N LEU A 59 -9.99 -15.45 -1.13
CA LEU A 59 -8.76 -14.80 -0.67
C LEU A 59 -7.94 -15.86 0.09
N ARG A 60 -6.84 -16.32 -0.51
CA ARG A 60 -5.83 -17.13 0.20
C ARG A 60 -4.78 -16.17 0.72
N TYR A 61 -4.87 -15.88 2.01
CA TYR A 61 -3.94 -15.02 2.70
C TYR A 61 -3.72 -15.61 4.09
N GLU A 62 -2.47 -15.62 4.52
CA GLU A 62 -2.15 -15.92 5.90
C GLU A 62 -2.25 -14.62 6.69
N THR A 63 -3.08 -14.59 7.74
CA THR A 63 -3.05 -13.48 8.69
C THR A 63 -2.09 -13.83 9.81
N ARG A 64 -1.04 -13.02 10.01
CA ARG A 64 -0.16 -13.14 11.17
C ARG A 64 -0.26 -11.90 12.05
N HIS A 65 0.01 -12.08 13.34
CA HIS A 65 -0.05 -11.01 14.34
C HIS A 65 1.32 -10.44 14.74
N SER A 66 2.40 -10.96 14.13
CA SER A 66 3.78 -10.53 14.35
C SER A 66 3.99 -9.04 14.01
N THR A 67 4.92 -8.40 14.71
CA THR A 67 5.31 -7.03 14.47
C THR A 67 6.58 -6.98 13.63
N VAL A 68 6.52 -6.28 12.50
CA VAL A 68 7.73 -5.94 11.74
C VAL A 68 8.62 -5.00 12.56
N THR A 69 9.86 -5.42 12.80
CA THR A 69 10.88 -4.67 13.54
C THR A 69 11.93 -4.07 12.61
N ALA A 70 12.20 -4.68 11.46
CA ALA A 70 13.16 -4.21 10.49
C ALA A 70 12.76 -4.51 9.03
N LEU A 71 13.15 -3.62 8.12
CA LEU A 71 13.08 -3.84 6.68
C LEU A 71 14.49 -3.64 6.10
N ARG A 72 15.02 -4.68 5.45
CA ARG A 72 16.34 -4.65 4.81
C ARG A 72 16.15 -5.01 3.33
N PRO A 73 15.81 -4.03 2.48
CA PRO A 73 15.74 -4.26 1.04
C PRO A 73 17.14 -4.50 0.46
N ASP A 74 17.22 -5.40 -0.51
CA ASP A 74 18.40 -5.63 -1.35
C ASP A 74 18.03 -5.52 -2.84
N ARG A 75 18.83 -6.10 -3.72
CA ARG A 75 18.61 -6.04 -5.18
C ARG A 75 17.46 -6.95 -5.65
N PHE A 76 17.08 -7.94 -4.86
CA PHE A 76 16.18 -9.02 -5.25
C PHE A 76 14.88 -9.04 -4.44
N GLY A 77 14.87 -8.45 -3.25
CA GLY A 77 13.68 -8.40 -2.42
C GLY A 77 13.92 -7.70 -1.10
N VAL A 78 13.25 -8.17 -0.06
CA VAL A 78 13.29 -7.58 1.28
C VAL A 78 13.42 -8.67 2.33
N THR A 79 14.46 -8.60 3.14
CA THR A 79 14.51 -9.34 4.39
C THR A 79 13.75 -8.56 5.47
N VAL A 80 12.75 -9.20 6.06
CA VAL A 80 11.85 -8.61 7.06
C VAL A 80 12.15 -9.23 8.41
N GLY A 81 12.50 -8.38 9.38
CA GLY A 81 12.67 -8.80 10.77
C GLY A 81 11.37 -8.70 11.55
N PHE A 82 11.17 -9.66 12.44
CA PHE A 82 9.99 -9.75 13.31
C PHE A 82 10.40 -9.68 14.78
N ASP A 83 9.42 -9.47 15.67
CA ASP A 83 9.64 -9.44 17.12
C ASP A 83 9.57 -10.82 17.78
N ASP A 84 8.84 -11.75 17.16
CA ASP A 84 8.45 -13.05 17.74
C ASP A 84 9.03 -14.26 16.99
N ARG A 85 9.77 -14.04 15.91
CA ARG A 85 10.28 -15.09 15.02
C ARG A 85 11.51 -14.64 14.24
N ASP A 86 12.11 -15.60 13.55
CA ASP A 86 13.24 -15.36 12.66
C ASP A 86 12.87 -14.46 11.48
N ASP A 87 13.88 -13.75 10.97
CA ASP A 87 13.77 -12.93 9.78
C ASP A 87 13.30 -13.79 8.58
N GLU A 88 12.39 -13.24 7.76
CA GLU A 88 11.84 -13.92 6.58
C GLU A 88 12.02 -13.04 5.34
N TRP A 89 12.21 -13.66 4.18
CA TRP A 89 12.46 -12.96 2.93
C TRP A 89 11.19 -12.92 2.06
N PHE A 90 10.95 -11.78 1.42
CA PHE A 90 9.84 -11.58 0.49
C PHE A 90 10.32 -10.87 -0.78
N ASP A 91 9.72 -11.17 -1.93
CA ASP A 91 10.03 -10.47 -3.18
C ASP A 91 9.64 -8.98 -3.06
N VAL A 92 8.45 -8.68 -2.49
CA VAL A 92 8.00 -7.31 -2.22
C VAL A 92 7.34 -7.14 -0.86
N VAL A 93 7.44 -5.93 -0.29
CA VAL A 93 6.76 -5.55 0.95
C VAL A 93 5.89 -4.31 0.73
N VAL A 94 4.60 -4.43 1.02
CA VAL A 94 3.63 -3.33 0.96
C VAL A 94 3.23 -2.91 2.37
N CYS A 95 3.68 -1.74 2.77
CA CYS A 95 3.27 -1.09 4.01
C CYS A 95 1.91 -0.39 3.79
N ALA A 96 0.80 -1.05 4.09
CA ALA A 96 -0.55 -0.47 4.06
C ALA A 96 -0.93 0.27 5.36
N ARG A 97 -0.05 0.23 6.35
CA ARG A 97 -0.03 1.07 7.57
C ARG A 97 1.40 1.50 7.87
N PRO A 98 1.60 2.54 8.71
CA PRO A 98 2.92 2.78 9.29
C PRO A 98 3.40 1.53 10.04
N CYS A 99 4.60 1.06 9.71
CA CYS A 99 5.27 -0.03 10.40
C CYS A 99 6.77 0.23 10.44
N CYS A 100 7.41 -0.24 11.51
CA CYS A 100 8.84 -0.04 11.80
C CYS A 100 9.33 1.38 11.45
N ASP A 101 10.60 1.51 11.07
CA ASP A 101 11.21 2.73 10.55
C ASP A 101 11.15 2.78 9.01
N ALA A 102 10.07 2.31 8.38
CA ALA A 102 9.95 2.23 6.92
C ALA A 102 10.11 3.60 6.22
N GLU A 103 9.77 4.71 6.89
CA GLU A 103 9.99 6.07 6.40
C GLU A 103 11.46 6.52 6.43
N ARG A 104 12.33 5.75 7.09
CA ARG A 104 13.77 6.02 7.24
C ARG A 104 14.62 5.08 6.38
N LEU A 105 14.01 4.35 5.45
CA LEU A 105 14.75 3.47 4.54
C LEU A 105 15.85 4.25 3.80
N PRO A 106 17.09 3.74 3.77
CA PRO A 106 18.19 4.40 3.08
C PRO A 106 17.88 4.73 1.62
N GLY A 107 18.10 6.00 1.24
CA GLY A 107 17.84 6.48 -0.12
C GLY A 107 16.37 6.76 -0.45
N LEU A 108 15.43 6.56 0.49
CA LEU A 108 14.04 6.99 0.32
C LEU A 108 13.98 8.52 0.25
N ARG A 109 13.36 9.05 -0.81
CA ARG A 109 13.20 10.50 -0.98
C ARG A 109 11.98 11.01 -0.21
N LEU A 110 12.03 12.27 0.21
CA LEU A 110 10.98 12.90 1.01
C LEU A 110 9.57 12.82 0.38
N ARG A 111 9.45 12.80 -0.95
CA ARG A 111 8.17 12.72 -1.67
C ARG A 111 7.92 11.39 -2.38
N SER A 112 8.74 10.39 -2.08
CA SER A 112 8.56 9.04 -2.63
C SER A 112 7.64 8.22 -1.73
N TRP A 113 6.92 7.31 -2.36
CA TRP A 113 6.07 6.32 -1.71
C TRP A 113 6.62 4.92 -1.88
N SER A 114 7.82 4.77 -2.44
CA SER A 114 8.47 3.49 -2.63
C SER A 114 9.99 3.62 -2.57
N ARG A 115 10.66 2.51 -2.24
CA ARG A 115 12.12 2.37 -2.31
C ARG A 115 12.48 0.89 -2.48
N ASP A 116 13.30 0.59 -3.47
CA ASP A 116 13.68 -0.79 -3.85
C ASP A 116 12.41 -1.64 -4.00
N HIS A 117 12.26 -2.71 -3.22
CA HIS A 117 11.12 -3.62 -3.24
C HIS A 117 10.04 -3.29 -2.17
N VAL A 118 10.09 -2.10 -1.58
CA VAL A 118 9.16 -1.65 -0.52
C VAL A 118 8.24 -0.55 -1.03
N ALA A 119 6.92 -0.74 -0.86
CA ALA A 119 5.89 0.26 -1.14
C ALA A 119 5.26 0.81 0.16
N LEU A 120 5.32 2.11 0.37
CA LEU A 120 4.67 2.85 1.45
C LEU A 120 3.24 3.26 1.07
N LEU A 121 2.37 2.26 0.85
CA LEU A 121 0.98 2.46 0.45
C LEU A 121 0.21 3.39 1.40
N TYR A 122 0.36 3.24 2.72
CA TYR A 122 -0.33 4.11 3.68
C TYR A 122 -0.04 5.60 3.43
N ARG A 123 1.20 5.92 3.04
CA ARG A 123 1.64 7.29 2.79
C ARG A 123 1.04 7.82 1.49
N ALA A 124 1.09 7.00 0.43
CA ALA A 124 0.41 7.31 -0.83
C ALA A 124 -1.09 7.58 -0.60
N VAL A 125 -1.74 6.77 0.25
CA VAL A 125 -3.15 6.95 0.60
C VAL A 125 -3.39 8.25 1.38
N GLN A 126 -2.55 8.59 2.36
CA GLN A 126 -2.64 9.85 3.10
C GLN A 126 -2.47 11.08 2.19
N ASP A 127 -1.58 10.97 1.20
CA ASP A 127 -1.26 12.06 0.27
C ASP A 127 -2.29 12.22 -0.85
N THR A 128 -3.00 11.15 -1.22
CA THR A 128 -3.92 11.14 -2.37
C THR A 128 -5.41 11.05 -2.00
N GLY A 129 -5.74 10.50 -0.83
CA GLY A 129 -7.13 10.30 -0.39
C GLY A 129 -7.91 9.22 -1.16
N ILE A 130 -7.22 8.32 -1.87
CA ILE A 130 -7.84 7.27 -2.72
C ILE A 130 -7.30 5.86 -2.39
N PRO A 131 -7.61 5.30 -1.20
CA PRO A 131 -7.09 4.01 -0.75
C PRO A 131 -7.27 2.84 -1.71
N LEU A 132 -8.46 2.69 -2.31
CA LEU A 132 -8.75 1.54 -3.15
C LEU A 132 -8.07 1.67 -4.53
N CYS A 133 -8.13 2.85 -5.12
CA CYS A 133 -7.50 3.11 -6.40
C CYS A 133 -5.96 3.02 -6.30
N ALA A 134 -5.37 3.50 -5.21
CA ALA A 134 -3.93 3.38 -4.98
C ALA A 134 -3.48 1.92 -4.85
N ALA A 135 -4.30 1.09 -4.18
CA ALA A 135 -4.05 -0.34 -4.02
C ALA A 135 -4.17 -1.12 -5.34
N GLU A 136 -5.20 -0.84 -6.15
CA GLU A 136 -5.36 -1.48 -7.46
C GLU A 136 -4.25 -1.08 -8.42
N LEU A 137 -3.92 0.21 -8.52
CA LEU A 137 -2.83 0.67 -9.39
C LEU A 137 -1.49 0.06 -9.00
N LEU A 138 -1.26 -0.20 -7.71
CA LEU A 138 -0.03 -0.88 -7.28
C LEU A 138 0.02 -2.30 -7.84
N ALA A 139 -1.08 -3.04 -7.75
CA ALA A 139 -1.14 -4.39 -8.30
C ALA A 139 -1.07 -4.40 -9.84
N ASP A 140 -1.74 -3.46 -10.51
CA ASP A 140 -1.66 -3.30 -11.96
C ASP A 140 -0.21 -3.01 -12.40
N ALA A 141 0.54 -2.26 -11.59
CA ALA A 141 1.95 -1.99 -11.87
C ALA A 141 2.77 -3.29 -11.92
N PHE A 142 2.55 -4.20 -10.97
CA PHE A 142 3.20 -5.51 -10.94
C PHE A 142 2.68 -6.48 -12.01
N ASP A 143 1.45 -6.30 -12.48
CA ASP A 143 0.92 -7.04 -13.64
C ASP A 143 1.59 -6.59 -14.96
N ILE A 144 1.87 -5.29 -15.08
CA ILE A 144 2.40 -4.68 -16.31
C ILE A 144 3.93 -4.82 -16.39
N HIS A 145 4.63 -4.68 -15.27
CA HIS A 145 6.08 -4.60 -15.22
C HIS A 145 6.68 -5.81 -14.50
N THR A 146 7.62 -6.48 -15.18
CA THR A 146 8.38 -7.60 -14.59
C THR A 146 9.45 -7.14 -13.58
N ASP A 147 9.87 -5.88 -13.67
CA ASP A 147 10.86 -5.28 -12.76
C ASP A 147 10.14 -4.43 -11.71
N ASP A 148 10.36 -4.75 -10.43
CA ASP A 148 9.68 -4.09 -9.32
C ASP A 148 10.00 -2.59 -9.26
N HIS A 149 11.23 -2.20 -9.58
CA HIS A 149 11.61 -0.80 -9.59
C HIS A 149 10.83 -0.02 -10.68
N ALA A 150 10.69 -0.59 -11.88
CA ALA A 150 9.85 -0.04 -12.93
C ALA A 150 8.36 0.01 -12.53
N ALA A 151 7.85 -1.06 -11.91
CA ALA A 151 6.47 -1.12 -11.40
C ALA A 151 6.21 0.02 -10.40
N LEU A 152 7.05 0.14 -9.38
CA LEU A 152 6.90 1.14 -8.31
C LEU A 152 7.09 2.57 -8.83
N ALA A 153 8.02 2.80 -9.76
CA ALA A 153 8.21 4.09 -10.40
C ALA A 153 6.98 4.49 -11.24
N TRP A 154 6.40 3.54 -11.99
CA TRP A 154 5.17 3.77 -12.74
C TRP A 154 3.99 4.07 -11.82
N TRP A 155 3.85 3.29 -10.74
CA TRP A 155 2.81 3.48 -9.74
C TRP A 155 2.86 4.87 -9.10
N GLU A 156 4.04 5.30 -8.64
CA GLU A 156 4.22 6.65 -8.09
C GLU A 156 3.86 7.74 -9.10
N THR A 157 4.33 7.60 -10.34
CA THR A 157 4.11 8.59 -11.41
C THR A 157 2.63 8.71 -11.73
N THR A 158 1.92 7.59 -11.75
CA THR A 158 0.48 7.52 -12.01
C THR A 158 -0.34 8.16 -10.88
N LEU A 159 0.10 8.02 -9.62
CA LEU A 159 -0.60 8.56 -8.46
C LEU A 159 -0.31 10.03 -8.16
N LYS A 160 0.87 10.56 -8.51
CA LYS A 160 1.28 11.95 -8.23
C LYS A 160 0.24 13.03 -8.62
N PRO A 161 -0.44 12.95 -9.78
CA PRO A 161 -1.51 13.89 -10.14
C PRO A 161 -2.69 13.90 -9.18
N HIS A 162 -2.97 12.81 -8.46
CA HIS A 162 -4.06 12.73 -7.47
C HIS A 162 -3.68 13.43 -6.16
N ALA A 163 -2.41 13.32 -5.74
CA ALA A 163 -1.91 13.99 -4.54
C ALA A 163 -1.98 15.52 -4.67
N ALA A 164 -1.59 16.06 -5.82
CA ALA A 164 -1.69 17.49 -6.09
C ALA A 164 -3.15 18.00 -6.00
N ARG A 165 -4.10 17.24 -6.55
CA ARG A 165 -5.53 17.57 -6.47
C ARG A 165 -6.04 17.53 -5.03
N TRP A 166 -5.67 16.50 -4.27
CA TRP A 166 -6.11 16.33 -2.89
C TRP A 166 -5.56 17.40 -1.95
N ALA A 167 -4.30 17.82 -2.11
CA ALA A 167 -3.71 18.91 -1.35
C ALA A 167 -4.49 20.23 -1.57
N SER A 168 -4.84 20.54 -2.81
CA SER A 168 -5.65 21.72 -3.15
C SER A 168 -7.05 21.67 -2.54
N SER A 169 -7.74 20.52 -2.60
CA SER A 169 -9.06 20.36 -1.98
C SER A 169 -9.01 20.54 -0.46
N ARG A 170 -7.99 19.97 0.22
CA ARG A 170 -7.82 20.15 1.68
C ARG A 170 -7.45 21.58 2.08
N ALA A 171 -6.76 22.34 1.22
CA ALA A 171 -6.47 23.75 1.48
C ALA A 171 -7.75 24.59 1.40
N ALA A 172 -8.59 24.36 0.37
CA ALA A 172 -9.87 25.04 0.20
C ALA A 172 -10.89 24.73 1.32
N ASP A 173 -10.84 23.53 1.89
CA ASP A 173 -11.73 23.15 3.00
C ASP A 173 -11.35 23.84 4.32
N ARG A 174 -10.05 24.00 4.57
CA ARG A 174 -9.53 24.71 5.75
C ARG A 174 -9.86 26.20 5.73
N THR A 175 -9.66 26.88 4.61
CA THR A 175 -10.01 28.31 4.48
C THR A 175 -11.49 28.58 4.67
N ARG A 176 -12.36 27.64 4.27
CA ARG A 176 -13.81 27.73 4.50
C ARG A 176 -14.20 27.49 5.95
N THR A 177 -13.45 26.65 6.67
CA THR A 177 -13.69 26.39 8.10
C THR A 177 -13.27 27.59 8.94
N ASP A 178 -12.18 28.28 8.58
CA ASP A 178 -11.69 29.48 9.27
C ASP A 178 -12.53 30.74 8.96
N ALA A 179 -13.17 30.82 7.79
CA ALA A 179 -14.06 31.94 7.43
C ALA A 179 -15.48 31.83 8.01
N GLY A 180 -15.81 30.71 8.66
CA GLY A 180 -17.10 30.46 9.32
C GLY A 180 -17.06 30.58 10.85
N GLN A 181 -15.95 31.06 11.42
CA GLN A 181 -15.77 31.36 12.84
C GLN A 181 -15.80 32.86 13.11
#